data_AF-A0AAU8CKR5-F1
#
_entry.id   AF-A0AAU8CKR5-F1
#
_cell.length_a   1.000
_cell.length_b   1.000
_cell.length_c   1.000
_cell.angle_alpha   90.00
_cell.angle_beta   90.00
_cell.angle_gamma   90.00
#
_symmetry.space_group_name_H-M   'P 1'
#
loop_
_entity.id
_entity.type
_entity.pdbx_description
1 polymer ?
#
loop_
_entity_poly.entity_id
_entity_poly.type
_entity_poly.pdbx_seq_one_letter_code
_entity_poly.pdbx_strand_id
1 'polypeptide(L)'
;MKPLVEQLLDLKEKLAPLEAKFEAAKESIRAAGASTYPVPGRGKVIVSAPSEVKAKGTEIVIDPEKLDAADPTLKAQLFALGILQTATIYSRASKSKVEVKLEAA
;
A
#
# COMPACT_ATOMS: atom_id res chain seq x y z
N MET A 1 -14.53 -11.82 25.70
CA MET A 1 -13.43 -11.53 24.75
C MET A 1 -12.75 -12.79 24.24
N LYS A 2 -12.34 -13.73 25.09
CA LYS A 2 -11.81 -15.05 24.66
C LYS A 2 -12.58 -15.74 23.51
N PRO A 3 -13.92 -15.87 23.54
CA PRO A 3 -14.65 -16.52 22.44
C PRO A 3 -14.61 -15.75 21.12
N LEU A 4 -14.45 -14.43 21.14
CA LEU A 4 -14.32 -13.62 19.90
C LEU A 4 -12.90 -13.73 19.31
N VAL A 5 -11.90 -13.94 20.15
CA VAL A 5 -10.51 -14.16 19.71
C VAL A 5 -10.37 -15.53 19.06
N GLU A 6 -10.97 -16.56 19.66
CA GLU A 6 -11.04 -17.92 19.09
C GLU A 6 -11.82 -17.92 17.77
N GLN A 7 -12.98 -17.27 17.70
CA GLN A 7 -13.72 -17.12 16.44
C GLN A 7 -12.92 -16.39 15.35
N LEU A 8 -12.12 -15.40 15.71
CA LEU A 8 -11.23 -14.72 14.76
C LEU A 8 -10.11 -15.62 14.25
N LEU A 9 -9.54 -16.47 15.11
CA LEU A 9 -8.54 -17.47 14.72
C LEU A 9 -9.14 -18.53 13.79
N ASP A 10 -10.29 -19.10 14.13
CA ASP A 10 -11.01 -20.08 13.30
C ASP A 10 -11.36 -19.51 11.91
N LEU A 11 -11.74 -18.23 11.86
CA LEU A 11 -12.01 -17.53 10.60
C LEU A 11 -10.71 -17.34 9.80
N LYS A 12 -9.60 -17.01 10.46
CA LYS A 12 -8.30 -16.84 9.78
C LYS A 12 -7.75 -18.17 9.25
N GLU A 13 -7.92 -19.26 9.99
CA GLU A 13 -7.57 -20.62 9.53
C GLU A 13 -8.36 -21.02 8.29
N LYS A 14 -9.64 -20.68 8.20
CA LYS A 14 -10.46 -20.94 7.00
C LYS A 14 -10.13 -20.01 5.83
N LEU A 15 -9.73 -18.77 6.12
CA LEU A 15 -9.34 -17.79 5.11
C LEU A 15 -7.98 -18.10 4.49
N ALA A 16 -6.99 -18.55 5.25
CA ALA A 16 -5.65 -18.84 4.73
C ALA A 16 -5.63 -19.75 3.47
N PRO A 17 -6.32 -20.91 3.43
CA PRO A 17 -6.37 -21.74 2.23
C PRO A 17 -7.19 -21.10 1.09
N LEU A 18 -8.16 -20.24 1.41
CA LEU A 18 -8.92 -19.49 0.41
C LEU A 18 -8.09 -18.36 -0.21
N GLU A 19 -7.29 -17.67 0.59
CA GLU A 19 -6.31 -16.67 0.15
C GLU A 19 -5.28 -17.31 -0.79
N ALA A 20 -4.78 -18.50 -0.45
CA ALA A 20 -3.87 -19.26 -1.31
C ALA A 20 -4.52 -19.66 -2.65
N LYS A 21 -5.75 -20.18 -2.63
CA LYS A 21 -6.51 -20.51 -3.86
C LYS A 21 -6.82 -19.26 -4.69
N PHE A 22 -7.09 -18.13 -4.04
CA PHE A 22 -7.36 -16.86 -4.70
C PHE A 22 -6.12 -16.34 -5.43
N GLU A 23 -4.94 -16.37 -4.81
CA GLU A 23 -3.69 -16.00 -5.49
C GLU A 23 -3.35 -16.97 -6.63
N ALA A 24 -3.56 -18.29 -6.46
CA ALA A 24 -3.38 -19.26 -7.54
C ALA A 24 -4.31 -19.00 -8.73
N ALA A 25 -5.58 -18.63 -8.47
CA ALA A 25 -6.53 -18.24 -9.50
C ALA A 25 -6.11 -16.93 -10.21
N LYS A 26 -5.63 -15.93 -9.47
CA LYS A 26 -5.08 -14.71 -10.07
C LYS A 26 -3.89 -15.00 -10.98
N GLU A 27 -2.96 -15.85 -10.55
CA GLU A 27 -1.81 -16.23 -11.37
C GLU A 27 -2.23 -16.90 -12.68
N SER A 28 -3.22 -17.80 -12.61
CA SER A 28 -3.79 -18.46 -13.78
C SER A 28 -4.44 -17.46 -14.76
N ILE A 29 -5.10 -16.41 -14.26
CA ILE A 29 -5.73 -15.38 -15.11
C ILE A 29 -4.68 -14.37 -15.61
N ARG A 30 -3.60 -14.08 -14.86
CA ARG A 30 -2.48 -13.24 -15.34
C ARG A 30 -1.87 -13.82 -16.63
N ALA A 31 -1.75 -15.15 -16.72
CA ALA A 31 -1.26 -15.83 -17.91
C ALA A 31 -2.17 -15.64 -19.15
N ALA A 32 -3.45 -15.33 -18.98
CA ALA A 32 -4.40 -15.09 -20.07
C ALA A 32 -4.28 -13.69 -20.70
N GLY A 33 -3.44 -12.80 -20.14
CA GLY A 33 -3.18 -11.47 -20.68
C GLY A 33 -4.12 -10.37 -20.14
N ALA A 34 -3.81 -9.12 -20.51
CA ALA A 34 -4.53 -7.94 -20.02
C ALA A 34 -5.95 -7.88 -20.61
N SER A 35 -6.98 -7.95 -19.76
CA SER A 35 -8.38 -7.95 -20.16
C SER A 35 -9.31 -7.61 -18.99
N THR A 36 -10.58 -7.37 -19.30
CA THR A 36 -11.65 -7.20 -18.30
C THR A 36 -12.69 -8.31 -18.49
N TYR A 37 -12.91 -9.11 -17.46
CA TYR A 37 -13.85 -10.22 -17.44
C TYR A 37 -15.07 -9.88 -16.58
N PRO A 38 -16.21 -9.48 -17.17
CA PRO A 38 -17.44 -9.26 -16.42
C PRO A 38 -18.05 -10.59 -15.97
N VAL A 39 -18.51 -10.65 -14.71
CA VAL A 39 -19.23 -11.79 -14.13
C VAL A 39 -20.65 -11.33 -13.79
N PRO A 40 -21.67 -11.76 -14.56
CA PRO A 40 -23.06 -11.36 -14.34
C PRO A 40 -23.50 -11.58 -12.88
N GLY A 41 -24.05 -10.54 -12.26
CA GLY A 41 -24.56 -10.59 -10.89
C GLY A 41 -23.50 -10.62 -9.77
N ARG A 42 -22.19 -10.58 -10.09
CA ARG A 42 -21.11 -10.62 -9.08
C ARG A 42 -20.09 -9.49 -9.18
N GLY A 43 -19.74 -9.03 -10.39
CA GLY A 43 -18.77 -7.94 -10.57
C GLY A 43 -17.93 -8.09 -11.82
N LYS A 44 -16.67 -7.66 -11.77
CA LYS A 44 -15.69 -7.79 -12.87
C LYS A 44 -14.29 -8.07 -12.34
N VAL A 45 -13.51 -8.85 -13.07
CA VAL A 45 -12.08 -9.06 -12.83
C VAL A 45 -11.29 -8.30 -13.88
N ILE A 46 -10.36 -7.43 -13.46
CA ILE A 46 -9.53 -6.63 -14.36
C ILE A 46 -8.09 -7.11 -14.24
N VAL A 47 -7.51 -7.58 -15.35
CA VAL A 47 -6.09 -7.89 -15.47
C VAL A 47 -5.44 -6.76 -16.25
N SER A 48 -4.57 -6.01 -15.59
CA SER A 48 -3.82 -4.93 -16.23
C SER A 48 -2.57 -5.47 -16.90
N ALA A 49 -2.13 -4.83 -17.99
CA ALA A 49 -0.85 -5.14 -18.61
C ALA A 49 0.30 -4.86 -17.61
N PRO A 50 1.41 -5.62 -17.66
CA PRO A 50 2.59 -5.29 -16.88
C PRO A 50 3.04 -3.87 -17.22
N SER A 51 3.11 -3.01 -16.20
CA SER A 51 3.55 -1.63 -16.40
C SER A 51 5.03 -1.64 -16.74
N GLU A 52 5.39 -1.16 -17.93
CA GLU A 52 6.78 -0.83 -18.25
C GLU A 52 7.27 0.23 -17.25
N VAL A 53 8.45 0.00 -16.67
CA VAL A 53 9.13 0.98 -15.83
C VAL A 53 9.56 2.14 -16.73
N LYS A 54 8.69 3.14 -16.85
CA LYS A 54 8.99 4.40 -17.54
C LYS A 54 9.43 5.41 -16.50
N ALA A 55 10.56 6.08 -16.75
CA ALA A 55 10.96 7.24 -15.98
C ALA A 55 9.87 8.31 -16.13
N LYS A 56 9.07 8.53 -15.07
CA LYS A 56 8.04 9.57 -15.05
C LYS A 56 8.64 10.98 -15.03
N GLY A 57 9.92 11.10 -14.68
CA GLY A 57 10.66 12.35 -14.54
C GLY A 57 11.72 12.23 -13.43
N THR A 58 12.35 13.35 -13.09
CA THR A 58 13.24 13.50 -11.94
C THR A 58 12.50 14.25 -10.84
N GLU A 59 12.48 13.71 -9.62
CA GLU A 59 11.93 14.38 -8.44
C GLU A 59 13.06 14.99 -7.62
N ILE A 60 12.84 16.19 -7.07
CA ILE A 60 13.79 16.81 -6.14
C ILE A 60 13.58 16.15 -4.78
N VAL A 61 14.54 15.32 -4.37
CA VAL A 61 14.55 14.69 -3.06
C VAL A 61 15.37 15.54 -2.11
N ILE A 62 14.75 15.99 -1.03
CA ILE A 62 15.40 16.80 0.01
C ILE A 62 15.81 15.88 1.15
N ASP A 63 17.10 15.88 1.46
CA ASP A 63 17.65 15.19 2.62
C ASP A 63 17.46 16.05 3.87
N PRO A 64 16.62 15.63 4.84
CA PRO A 64 16.26 16.46 5.99
C PRO A 64 17.46 16.74 6.90
N GLU A 65 18.38 15.79 7.07
CA GLU A 65 19.56 15.97 7.94
C GLU A 65 20.52 17.02 7.36
N LYS A 66 20.70 16.99 6.04
CA LYS A 66 21.53 17.99 5.34
C LYS A 66 20.85 19.33 5.26
N LEU A 67 19.53 19.35 5.08
CA LEU A 67 18.77 20.59 5.16
C LEU A 67 18.97 21.19 6.55
N ASP A 68 18.82 20.41 7.63
CA ASP A 68 19.00 20.90 9.00
C ASP A 68 20.42 21.37 9.32
N ALA A 69 21.45 20.77 8.71
CA ALA A 69 22.83 21.22 8.83
C ALA A 69 23.18 22.45 7.94
N ALA A 70 22.31 22.83 6.99
CA ALA A 70 22.58 23.93 6.07
C ALA A 70 22.56 25.31 6.78
N ASP A 71 23.30 26.26 6.19
CA ASP A 71 23.36 27.66 6.65
C ASP A 71 21.94 28.25 6.83
N PRO A 72 21.64 28.83 8.01
CA PRO A 72 20.38 29.51 8.27
C PRO A 72 19.98 30.53 7.19
N THR A 73 20.95 31.21 6.60
CA THR A 73 20.70 32.22 5.55
C THR A 73 20.17 31.56 4.28
N LEU A 74 20.77 30.43 3.88
CA LEU A 74 20.32 29.64 2.73
C LEU A 74 18.92 29.07 2.95
N LYS A 75 18.63 28.54 4.14
CA LYS A 75 17.28 28.06 4.49
C LYS A 75 16.24 29.16 4.34
N ALA A 76 16.51 30.35 4.90
CA ALA A 76 15.60 31.48 4.82
C ALA A 76 15.33 31.89 3.36
N GLN A 77 16.35 31.87 2.49
CA GLN A 77 16.18 32.11 1.06
C GLN A 77 15.32 31.04 0.37
N LEU A 78 15.53 29.76 0.68
CA LEU A 78 14.74 28.66 0.10
C LEU A 78 13.27 28.71 0.53
N PHE A 79 12.97 29.12 1.76
CA PHE A 79 11.61 29.40 2.21
C PHE A 79 11.03 30.65 1.54
N ALA A 80 11.80 31.73 1.41
CA ALA A 80 11.35 32.97 0.77
C ALA A 80 11.04 32.79 -0.72
N LEU A 81 11.80 31.93 -1.41
CA LEU A 81 11.54 31.53 -2.80
C LEU A 81 10.37 30.56 -2.95
N GLY A 82 9.79 30.07 -1.85
CA GLY A 82 8.68 29.12 -1.84
C GLY A 82 9.05 27.68 -2.25
N ILE A 83 10.36 27.38 -2.31
CA ILE A 83 10.90 26.04 -2.63
C ILE A 83 10.70 25.10 -1.44
N LEU A 84 10.88 25.61 -0.22
CA LEU A 84 10.58 24.90 1.02
C LEU A 84 9.27 25.42 1.62
N GLN A 85 8.41 24.49 2.04
CA GLN A 85 7.16 24.79 2.73
C GLN A 85 6.95 23.78 3.86
N THR A 86 6.45 24.25 5.00
CA THR A 86 6.02 23.40 6.09
C THR A 86 4.51 23.19 6.01
N ALA A 87 4.10 21.93 5.88
CA ALA A 87 2.71 21.53 5.93
C ALA A 87 2.49 20.63 7.14
N THR A 88 1.48 20.94 7.96
CA THR A 88 1.06 20.04 9.04
C THR A 88 0.26 18.90 8.44
N ILE A 89 0.86 17.72 8.35
CA ILE A 89 0.19 16.50 7.88
C ILE A 89 -0.32 15.74 9.10
N TYR A 90 -1.65 15.66 9.24
CA TYR A 90 -2.27 14.85 10.27
C TYR A 90 -2.27 13.37 9.85
N SER A 91 -1.84 12.48 10.75
CA SER A 91 -2.10 11.05 10.57
C SER A 91 -3.61 10.81 10.60
N ARG A 92 -4.12 9.98 9.69
CA ARG A 92 -5.52 9.54 9.78
C ARG A 92 -5.66 8.71 11.05
N ALA A 93 -6.63 9.05 11.90
CA ALA A 93 -7.04 8.20 13.01
C ALA A 93 -7.60 6.89 12.45
N SER A 94 -6.79 5.83 12.42
CA SER A 94 -7.24 4.48 12.09
C SER A 94 -7.83 3.84 13.34
N LYS A 95 -8.90 3.05 13.17
CA LYS A 95 -9.36 2.14 14.23
C LYS A 95 -8.20 1.21 14.63
N SER A 96 -8.17 0.78 15.88
CA SER A 96 -7.12 -0.10 16.42
C SER A 96 -6.86 -1.30 15.50
N LYS A 97 -5.60 -1.51 15.13
CA LYS A 97 -5.17 -2.62 14.27
C LYS A 97 -5.25 -3.92 15.07
N VAL A 98 -6.10 -4.86 14.63
CA VAL A 98 -6.13 -6.23 15.15
C VAL A 98 -5.38 -7.12 14.15
N GLU A 99 -4.21 -7.58 14.53
CA GLU A 99 -3.43 -8.55 13.74
C GLU A 99 -3.65 -9.96 14.30
N VAL A 100 -4.03 -10.90 13.44
CA VAL A 100 -4.14 -12.33 13.77
C VAL A 100 -3.05 -13.05 12.99
N LYS A 101 -2.06 -13.58 13.69
CA LYS A 101 -0.97 -14.38 13.12
C LYS A 101 -1.23 -15.84 13.45
N LEU A 102 -1.27 -16.69 12.42
CA LEU A 102 -1.24 -18.13 12.62
C LEU A 102 0.23 -18.51 12.89
N GLU A 103 0.48 -19.28 13.94
CA GLU A 103 1.78 -19.91 14.10
C GLU A 103 1.96 -20.90 12.94
N ALA A 104 3.08 -20.79 12.22
CA ALA A 104 3.41 -21.76 11.20
C ALA A 104 3.69 -23.11 11.88
N ALA A 105 2.99 -24.16 11.45
CA ALA A 105 3.32 -25.54 11.78
C ALA A 105 4.60 -26.00 11.08
#